data_AF-A0A930T409-F1
#
_entry.id   AF-A0A930T409-F1
#
_cell.length_a   1.000
_cell.length_b   1.000
_cell.length_c   1.000
_cell.angle_alpha   90.00
_cell.angle_beta   90.00
_cell.angle_gamma   90.00
#
_symmetry.space_group_name_H-M   'P 1'
#
loop_
_entity.id
_entity.type
_entity.pdbx_description
1 polymer ?
#
loop_
_entity_poly.entity_id
_entity_poly.type
_entity_poly.pdbx_seq_one_letter_code
_entity_poly.pdbx_strand_id
1 'polypeptide(L)'
;MTSLLLVTALPAQAQFRIPIRKPSIPVPSIPTPSLPIPDVRKLLEGEPPISTSFADAGKQNTIPDNFPTKTFKPLTDLPRGHKGGFLLRPGFFELLVQSYCLRPGTYGPSKGRGYLNAPLKGSKAKIVRKILQNSVLYPEISQKDIQVLLWAIIARTKVSDMQPRIQKVAAKLLTGDEIFQLNGGALGLIPPQAFAQATASLPSSVRKVLEAEASIRKMLTQSGGTSFQELERIAVLVGELPREGTEVPSQRWSLHPQGFYVRYLPSGYSKTLIQVYVPENFNNRSKNTKILLAQNTEAEYDPSGDVAVPANTSSQRLGMSGRPVDGGTPTYRDAGTDRQQQPPPPTPPRTGNTLTEIPNAPTKRTIFCNPTVREVLDRDWAATRSDNKERARWVFWNSVTGEFTVSNVIVGEEAEVNPGATPPDRDGIYVVGVYHTHPPINNEPGTLQLRGPSVFGDIMFSEGRRIPSLVRDYTDNSLTQVQDTVYGPERRGETQPGESLRNNTYPLRCGS
;
A
#
# COMPACT_ATOMS: atom_id res chain seq x y z
N MET A 1 19.89 6.27 -96.20
CA MET A 1 19.50 4.86 -96.00
C MET A 1 19.60 4.60 -94.52
N THR A 2 18.43 4.47 -93.89
CA THR A 2 18.24 4.63 -92.44
C THR A 2 17.48 3.41 -91.98
N SER A 3 18.02 2.62 -91.05
CA SER A 3 17.21 1.70 -90.25
C SER A 3 17.92 1.28 -88.96
N LEU A 4 17.10 1.32 -87.92
CA LEU A 4 17.31 1.06 -86.52
C LEU A 4 17.58 -0.45 -86.28
N LEU A 5 18.52 -0.81 -85.40
CA LEU A 5 18.56 -2.14 -84.84
C LEU A 5 19.03 -2.11 -83.37
N LEU A 6 18.14 -2.67 -82.54
CA LEU A 6 18.22 -2.86 -81.10
C LEU A 6 19.41 -3.78 -80.75
N VAL A 7 20.24 -3.39 -79.78
CA VAL A 7 21.29 -4.25 -79.20
C VAL A 7 20.84 -4.70 -77.82
N THR A 8 20.62 -6.01 -77.67
CA THR A 8 20.51 -6.68 -76.37
C THR A 8 21.64 -7.70 -76.25
N ALA A 9 22.53 -7.52 -75.27
CA ALA A 9 23.52 -8.51 -74.87
C ALA A 9 23.10 -9.12 -73.52
N LEU A 10 22.86 -10.44 -73.52
CA LEU A 10 22.72 -11.28 -72.33
C LEU A 10 24.11 -11.76 -71.89
N PRO A 11 24.39 -11.90 -70.58
CA PRO A 11 25.40 -12.84 -70.11
C PRO A 11 24.77 -14.07 -69.44
N ALA A 12 25.47 -15.18 -69.66
CA ALA A 12 25.17 -16.54 -69.26
C ALA A 12 25.24 -16.78 -67.74
N GLN A 13 24.43 -17.72 -67.25
CA GLN A 13 24.75 -18.56 -66.10
C GLN A 13 24.25 -19.98 -66.38
N ALA A 14 25.19 -20.90 -66.57
CA ALA A 14 24.97 -22.33 -66.52
C ALA A 14 24.80 -22.75 -65.04
N GLN A 15 23.76 -23.53 -64.73
CA GLN A 15 23.65 -24.20 -63.43
C GLN A 15 23.34 -25.69 -63.63
N PHE A 16 24.33 -26.50 -63.28
CA PHE A 16 24.24 -27.94 -63.10
C PHE A 16 23.14 -28.29 -62.09
N ARG A 17 22.23 -29.20 -62.47
CA ARG A 17 21.32 -29.87 -61.53
C ARG A 17 22.03 -31.05 -60.89
N ILE A 18 22.41 -30.92 -59.62
CA ILE A 18 22.76 -32.05 -58.76
C ILE A 18 21.51 -32.39 -57.92
N PRO A 19 21.03 -33.65 -57.91
CA PRO A 19 19.91 -34.03 -57.06
C PRO A 19 20.40 -34.21 -55.62
N ILE A 20 20.11 -33.23 -54.75
CA ILE A 20 20.34 -33.37 -53.31
C ILE A 20 19.17 -34.17 -52.72
N ARG A 21 19.45 -35.39 -52.27
CA ARG A 21 18.52 -36.24 -51.51
C ARG A 21 18.35 -35.63 -50.11
N LYS A 22 17.15 -35.14 -49.78
CA LYS A 22 16.83 -34.65 -48.42
C LYS A 22 16.99 -35.80 -47.41
N PRO A 23 17.77 -35.63 -46.32
CA PRO A 23 17.73 -36.58 -45.22
C PRO A 23 16.37 -36.45 -44.51
N SER A 24 15.62 -37.55 -44.48
CA SER A 24 14.47 -37.71 -43.58
C SER A 24 15.01 -38.06 -42.19
N ILE A 25 15.05 -37.07 -41.30
CA ILE A 25 15.28 -37.31 -39.87
C ILE A 25 13.89 -37.59 -39.26
N PRO A 26 13.62 -38.79 -38.70
CA PRO A 26 12.37 -39.04 -38.02
C PRO A 26 12.32 -38.17 -36.77
N VAL A 27 11.43 -37.18 -36.76
CA VAL A 27 11.11 -36.40 -35.56
C VAL A 27 10.33 -37.35 -34.64
N PRO A 28 10.83 -37.67 -33.43
CA PRO A 28 10.04 -38.41 -32.46
C PRO A 28 8.81 -37.56 -32.14
N SER A 29 7.61 -38.11 -32.34
CA SER A 29 6.39 -37.50 -31.84
C SER A 29 6.46 -37.51 -30.31
N ILE A 30 6.87 -36.39 -29.73
CA ILE A 30 6.74 -36.17 -28.29
C ILE A 30 5.23 -36.21 -28.01
N PRO A 31 4.72 -37.15 -27.18
CA PRO A 31 3.33 -37.10 -26.80
C PRO A 31 3.14 -35.79 -26.04
N THR A 32 2.40 -34.86 -26.64
CA THR A 32 1.94 -33.66 -25.94
C THR A 32 1.20 -34.14 -24.70
N PRO A 33 1.72 -33.94 -23.48
CA PRO A 33 0.91 -34.17 -22.31
C PRO A 33 -0.22 -33.15 -22.43
N SER A 34 -1.46 -33.60 -22.58
CA SER A 34 -2.63 -32.77 -22.36
C SER A 34 -2.69 -32.43 -20.88
N LEU A 35 -1.80 -31.53 -20.46
CA LEU A 35 -1.92 -30.86 -19.19
C LEU A 35 -3.27 -30.16 -19.24
N PRO A 36 -4.19 -30.42 -18.30
CA PRO A 36 -5.42 -29.66 -18.21
C PRO A 36 -5.00 -28.20 -18.13
N ILE A 37 -5.31 -27.42 -19.16
CA ILE A 37 -4.97 -25.99 -19.22
C ILE A 37 -5.59 -25.39 -17.96
N PRO A 38 -4.79 -24.97 -16.97
CA PRO A 38 -5.33 -24.29 -15.80
C PRO A 38 -6.10 -23.10 -16.35
N ASP A 39 -7.30 -22.86 -15.84
CA ASP A 39 -8.17 -21.80 -16.33
C ASP A 39 -7.40 -20.47 -16.33
N VAL A 40 -6.89 -20.09 -17.52
CA VAL A 40 -6.04 -18.90 -17.70
C VAL A 40 -6.84 -17.65 -17.32
N ARG A 41 -8.18 -17.74 -17.31
CA ARG A 41 -9.06 -16.69 -16.78
C ARG A 41 -8.91 -16.57 -15.27
N LYS A 42 -8.90 -17.66 -14.49
CA LYS A 42 -8.59 -17.58 -13.04
C LYS A 42 -7.18 -17.06 -12.77
N LEU A 43 -6.22 -17.36 -13.63
CA LEU A 43 -4.84 -16.88 -13.52
C LEU A 43 -4.70 -15.37 -13.85
N LEU A 44 -5.49 -14.88 -14.82
CA LEU A 44 -5.43 -13.49 -15.31
C LEU A 44 -6.43 -12.56 -14.64
N GLU A 45 -7.66 -13.01 -14.36
CA GLU A 45 -8.66 -12.30 -13.57
C GLU A 45 -8.24 -12.23 -12.11
N GLY A 46 -7.56 -13.26 -11.59
CA GLY A 46 -7.14 -13.39 -10.19
C GLY A 46 -8.32 -13.41 -9.20
N GLU A 47 -8.08 -13.77 -7.95
CA GLU A 47 -9.09 -13.57 -6.91
C GLU A 47 -9.44 -12.07 -6.79
N PRO A 48 -10.72 -11.67 -6.71
CA PRO A 48 -11.12 -10.27 -6.59
C PRO A 48 -10.35 -9.55 -5.48
N PRO A 49 -9.94 -8.27 -5.67
CA PRO A 49 -9.23 -7.53 -4.63
C PRO A 49 -9.99 -7.51 -3.31
N ILE A 50 -11.32 -7.37 -3.37
CA ILE A 50 -12.24 -7.54 -2.26
C ILE A 50 -13.39 -8.47 -2.67
N SER A 51 -13.54 -9.59 -1.97
CA SER A 51 -14.54 -10.64 -2.23
C SER A 51 -15.65 -10.73 -1.18
N THR A 52 -15.55 -9.99 -0.06
CA THR A 52 -16.55 -10.03 1.03
C THR A 52 -17.99 -9.80 0.55
N SER A 53 -18.91 -10.63 1.00
CA SER A 53 -20.31 -10.62 0.59
C SER A 53 -21.25 -10.95 1.74
N PHE A 54 -22.57 -10.85 1.51
CA PHE A 54 -23.57 -11.30 2.47
C PHE A 54 -23.48 -12.80 2.81
N ALA A 55 -22.89 -13.61 1.93
CA ALA A 55 -22.66 -15.03 2.22
C ALA A 55 -21.62 -15.23 3.33
N ASP A 56 -20.74 -14.25 3.55
CA ASP A 56 -19.69 -14.28 4.55
C ASP A 56 -20.16 -13.78 5.93
N ALA A 57 -21.38 -13.27 6.03
CA ALA A 57 -21.93 -12.73 7.26
C ALA A 57 -22.42 -13.80 8.24
N GLY A 58 -22.27 -13.55 9.54
CA GLY A 58 -22.84 -14.37 10.59
C GLY A 58 -24.36 -14.22 10.69
N LYS A 59 -25.13 -15.11 10.08
CA LYS A 59 -26.61 -14.99 9.98
C LYS A 59 -27.39 -15.52 11.18
N GLN A 60 -26.79 -16.43 11.96
CA GLN A 60 -27.52 -17.21 12.98
C GLN A 60 -27.28 -16.73 14.42
N ASN A 61 -26.23 -15.95 14.66
CA ASN A 61 -25.83 -15.51 16.00
C ASN A 61 -26.13 -14.02 16.16
N THR A 62 -27.41 -13.67 16.25
CA THR A 62 -27.88 -12.30 16.37
C THR A 62 -28.67 -12.11 17.65
N ILE A 63 -28.62 -10.93 18.25
CA ILE A 63 -29.55 -10.57 19.33
C ILE A 63 -30.93 -10.26 18.71
N PRO A 64 -32.05 -10.58 19.38
CA PRO A 64 -33.39 -10.15 18.95
C PRO A 64 -33.47 -8.66 18.59
N ASP A 65 -34.25 -8.34 17.56
CA ASP A 65 -34.37 -6.97 17.04
C ASP A 65 -34.97 -5.98 18.06
N ASN A 66 -35.71 -6.48 19.05
CA ASN A 66 -36.30 -5.71 20.16
C ASN A 66 -35.41 -5.63 21.41
N PHE A 67 -34.11 -5.94 21.29
CA PHE A 67 -33.18 -5.90 22.41
C PHE A 67 -33.12 -4.51 23.06
N PRO A 68 -33.35 -4.39 24.38
CA PRO A 68 -33.30 -3.11 25.06
C PRO A 68 -31.86 -2.58 25.05
N THR A 69 -31.69 -1.39 24.50
CA THR A 69 -30.40 -0.68 24.53
C THR A 69 -30.36 0.28 25.71
N LYS A 70 -29.20 0.37 26.37
CA LYS A 70 -28.92 1.40 27.38
C LYS A 70 -28.28 2.63 26.71
N THR A 71 -28.03 3.68 27.48
CA THR A 71 -27.25 4.84 27.04
C THR A 71 -25.90 4.39 26.49
N PHE A 72 -25.60 4.79 25.26
CA PHE A 72 -24.33 4.53 24.59
C PHE A 72 -23.27 5.52 25.10
N LYS A 73 -22.06 5.01 25.34
CA LYS A 73 -20.86 5.82 25.60
C LYS A 73 -20.04 5.96 24.30
N PRO A 74 -19.30 7.05 24.09
CA PRO A 74 -18.38 7.12 22.96
C PRO A 74 -17.35 5.97 22.99
N LEU A 75 -17.14 5.26 21.87
CA LEU A 75 -16.02 4.30 21.72
C LEU A 75 -14.67 4.97 21.95
N THR A 76 -14.57 6.27 21.66
CA THR A 76 -13.36 7.09 21.90
C THR A 76 -13.01 7.27 23.37
N ASP A 77 -13.92 6.97 24.30
CA ASP A 77 -13.64 6.96 25.74
C ASP A 77 -12.86 5.69 26.16
N LEU A 78 -12.77 4.70 25.28
CA LEU A 78 -12.00 3.50 25.52
C LEU A 78 -10.52 3.72 25.20
N PRO A 79 -9.60 3.14 26.00
CA PRO A 79 -8.19 3.10 25.64
C PRO A 79 -7.99 2.41 24.30
N ARG A 80 -6.89 2.73 23.60
CA ARG A 80 -6.51 2.04 22.37
C ARG A 80 -5.42 1.00 22.63
N GLY A 81 -5.47 -0.11 21.91
CA GLY A 81 -4.43 -1.14 21.91
C GLY A 81 -3.25 -0.79 21.01
N HIS A 82 -2.24 -1.65 20.99
CA HIS A 82 -1.02 -1.46 20.19
C HIS A 82 -1.28 -1.46 18.67
N LYS A 83 -2.42 -2.01 18.22
CA LYS A 83 -2.82 -2.02 16.80
C LYS A 83 -3.77 -0.86 16.46
N GLY A 84 -4.06 0.01 17.43
CA GLY A 84 -4.89 1.20 17.25
C GLY A 84 -6.40 0.95 17.32
N GLY A 85 -6.85 -0.26 17.67
CA GLY A 85 -8.24 -0.57 17.97
C GLY A 85 -8.63 -0.20 19.41
N PHE A 86 -9.90 -0.29 19.74
CA PHE A 86 -10.46 0.08 21.04
C PHE A 86 -10.46 -1.12 22.00
N LEU A 87 -9.89 -0.96 23.19
CA LEU A 87 -9.91 -1.99 24.23
C LEU A 87 -11.31 -2.04 24.85
N LEU A 88 -12.04 -3.11 24.53
CA LEU A 88 -13.43 -3.27 24.94
C LEU A 88 -13.54 -3.64 26.43
N ARG A 89 -14.62 -3.15 27.05
CA ARG A 89 -15.09 -3.51 28.39
C ARG A 89 -16.61 -3.64 28.36
N PRO A 90 -17.25 -4.36 29.30
CA PRO A 90 -18.71 -4.46 29.36
C PRO A 90 -19.42 -3.11 29.22
N GLY A 91 -20.48 -3.06 28.42
CA GLY A 91 -21.27 -1.85 28.18
C GLY A 91 -21.74 -1.64 26.74
N PHE A 92 -22.36 -0.49 26.52
CA PHE A 92 -22.85 -0.03 25.21
C PHE A 92 -21.98 1.13 24.74
N PHE A 93 -21.41 1.00 23.55
CA PHE A 93 -20.53 2.01 22.96
C PHE A 93 -20.92 2.37 21.53
N GLU A 94 -20.64 3.59 21.10
CA GLU A 94 -20.90 4.00 19.73
C GLU A 94 -19.84 4.94 19.15
N LEU A 95 -19.73 4.94 17.83
CA LEU A 95 -18.86 5.85 17.07
C LEU A 95 -19.43 6.12 15.71
N LEU A 96 -19.57 7.40 15.37
CA LEU A 96 -19.83 7.81 14.00
C LEU A 96 -18.49 7.85 13.24
N VAL A 97 -18.27 6.85 12.38
CA VAL A 97 -17.00 6.69 11.66
C VAL A 97 -17.09 7.09 10.19
N GLN A 98 -15.93 7.44 9.64
CA GLN A 98 -15.72 7.45 8.19
C GLN A 98 -15.80 6.02 7.65
N SER A 99 -16.73 5.78 6.74
CA SER A 99 -16.89 4.54 5.99
C SER A 99 -16.60 4.73 4.51
N TYR A 100 -16.43 3.62 3.80
CA TYR A 100 -15.93 3.59 2.43
C TYR A 100 -16.67 2.55 1.60
N CYS A 101 -17.02 2.92 0.36
CA CYS A 101 -17.56 2.02 -0.62
C CYS A 101 -16.47 1.03 -1.07
N LEU A 102 -16.68 -0.26 -0.76
CA LEU A 102 -15.79 -1.35 -1.20
C LEU A 102 -16.39 -2.16 -2.38
N ARG A 103 -17.41 -1.60 -3.03
CA ARG A 103 -18.03 -2.18 -4.23
C ARG A 103 -18.51 -1.08 -5.18
N PRO A 104 -17.62 -0.52 -6.01
CA PRO A 104 -18.03 0.44 -7.02
C PRO A 104 -19.04 -0.18 -7.99
N GLY A 105 -19.88 0.66 -8.61
CA GLY A 105 -20.95 0.25 -9.52
C GLY A 105 -22.19 -0.32 -8.82
N THR A 106 -22.40 0.02 -7.54
CA THR A 106 -23.59 -0.39 -6.78
C THR A 106 -24.24 0.78 -6.06
N TYR A 107 -25.49 0.61 -5.65
CA TYR A 107 -26.26 1.65 -4.97
C TYR A 107 -25.75 1.91 -3.56
N GLY A 108 -25.79 3.16 -3.12
CA GLY A 108 -25.52 3.51 -1.73
C GLY A 108 -26.50 2.84 -0.75
N PRO A 109 -26.21 2.91 0.57
CA PRO A 109 -27.12 2.36 1.58
C PRO A 109 -28.53 2.93 1.48
N SER A 110 -29.55 2.06 1.55
CA SER A 110 -30.97 2.44 1.50
C SER A 110 -31.64 2.38 2.86
N LYS A 111 -32.64 3.25 3.08
CA LYS A 111 -33.41 3.28 4.34
C LYS A 111 -34.16 1.96 4.55
N GLY A 112 -34.24 1.52 5.81
CA GLY A 112 -35.02 0.34 6.23
C GLY A 112 -34.34 -1.02 6.06
N ARG A 113 -33.18 -1.09 5.38
CA ARG A 113 -32.40 -2.32 5.20
C ARG A 113 -31.22 -2.38 6.15
N GLY A 114 -31.01 -3.54 6.76
CA GLY A 114 -29.92 -3.80 7.69
C GLY A 114 -28.66 -4.31 7.05
N TYR A 115 -27.57 -4.11 7.78
CA TYR A 115 -26.23 -4.54 7.43
C TYR A 115 -25.73 -5.54 8.48
N LEU A 116 -25.11 -6.62 8.03
CA LEU A 116 -24.48 -7.60 8.91
C LEU A 116 -22.96 -7.42 8.93
N ASN A 117 -22.32 -7.86 10.02
CA ASN A 117 -20.87 -8.00 10.09
C ASN A 117 -20.41 -9.17 9.21
N ALA A 118 -19.41 -8.90 8.39
CA ALA A 118 -18.64 -9.91 7.68
C ALA A 118 -17.14 -9.54 7.72
N PRO A 119 -16.24 -10.53 7.71
CA PRO A 119 -14.81 -10.28 7.65
C PRO A 119 -14.40 -9.71 6.28
N LEU A 120 -13.39 -8.84 6.27
CA LEU A 120 -12.75 -8.40 5.03
C LEU A 120 -11.98 -9.56 4.37
N LYS A 121 -12.34 -9.88 3.12
CA LYS A 121 -11.82 -10.99 2.31
C LYS A 121 -11.44 -10.51 0.90
N GLY A 122 -10.57 -11.26 0.24
CA GLY A 122 -10.08 -11.00 -1.12
C GLY A 122 -8.57 -10.82 -1.18
N SER A 123 -8.02 -10.83 -2.40
CA SER A 123 -6.57 -10.83 -2.63
C SER A 123 -5.86 -9.58 -2.12
N LYS A 124 -6.57 -8.46 -1.94
CA LYS A 124 -6.05 -7.19 -1.42
C LYS A 124 -6.63 -6.82 -0.06
N ALA A 125 -7.31 -7.74 0.64
CA ALA A 125 -7.93 -7.50 1.94
C ALA A 125 -6.93 -6.98 3.00
N LYS A 126 -5.72 -7.55 3.06
CA LYS A 126 -4.69 -7.11 4.02
C LYS A 126 -4.27 -5.65 3.79
N ILE A 127 -4.04 -5.29 2.53
CA ILE A 127 -3.66 -3.93 2.11
C ILE A 127 -4.81 -2.96 2.39
N VAL A 128 -6.05 -3.31 2.03
CA VAL A 128 -7.24 -2.46 2.29
C VAL A 128 -7.44 -2.25 3.79
N ARG A 129 -7.34 -3.30 4.61
CA ARG A 129 -7.36 -3.17 6.07
C ARG A 129 -6.29 -2.21 6.55
N LYS A 130 -5.06 -2.35 6.07
CA LYS A 130 -3.93 -1.49 6.46
C LYS A 130 -4.18 -0.01 6.12
N ILE A 131 -4.73 0.29 4.94
CA ILE A 131 -5.13 1.65 4.54
C ILE A 131 -6.13 2.23 5.56
N LEU A 132 -7.16 1.46 5.90
CA LEU A 132 -8.19 1.89 6.84
C LEU A 132 -7.66 2.07 8.26
N GLN A 133 -6.77 1.18 8.72
CA GLN A 133 -6.07 1.28 10.01
C GLN A 133 -5.19 2.53 10.06
N ASN A 134 -4.28 2.66 9.10
CA ASN A 134 -3.30 3.73 9.05
C ASN A 134 -3.96 5.09 8.85
N SER A 135 -5.14 5.16 8.21
CA SER A 135 -5.86 6.42 8.05
C SER A 135 -6.13 7.16 9.37
N VAL A 136 -6.23 6.43 10.50
CA VAL A 136 -6.37 7.01 11.84
C VAL A 136 -5.17 7.85 12.25
N LEU A 137 -3.97 7.46 11.80
CA LEU A 137 -2.71 8.16 12.10
C LEU A 137 -2.48 9.38 11.20
N TYR A 138 -3.23 9.49 10.11
CA TYR A 138 -3.07 10.56 9.11
C TYR A 138 -4.39 11.30 8.88
N PRO A 139 -4.90 12.02 9.91
CA PRO A 139 -6.19 12.70 9.83
C PRO A 139 -6.23 13.80 8.74
N GLU A 140 -5.08 14.33 8.34
CA GLU A 140 -4.95 15.33 7.27
C GLU A 140 -5.27 14.77 5.88
N ILE A 141 -5.20 13.45 5.69
CA ILE A 141 -5.61 12.80 4.44
C ILE A 141 -7.13 12.81 4.39
N SER A 142 -7.67 13.42 3.33
CA SER A 142 -9.10 13.52 3.15
C SER A 142 -9.73 12.14 2.89
N GLN A 143 -10.93 11.91 3.42
CA GLN A 143 -11.68 10.69 3.21
C GLN A 143 -11.89 10.39 1.72
N LYS A 144 -12.06 11.44 0.90
CA LYS A 144 -12.24 11.33 -0.56
C LYS A 144 -11.03 10.68 -1.23
N ASP A 145 -9.82 10.96 -0.77
CA ASP A 145 -8.61 10.42 -1.39
C ASP A 145 -8.39 8.97 -1.03
N ILE A 146 -8.74 8.62 0.22
CA ILE A 146 -8.76 7.24 0.67
C ILE A 146 -9.79 6.46 -0.16
N GLN A 147 -10.98 7.03 -0.39
CA GLN A 147 -12.00 6.39 -1.22
C GLN A 147 -11.52 6.17 -2.67
N VAL A 148 -10.84 7.15 -3.26
CA VAL A 148 -10.28 7.02 -4.62
C VAL A 148 -9.17 5.96 -4.65
N LEU A 149 -8.28 5.93 -3.66
CA LEU A 149 -7.24 4.89 -3.54
C LEU A 149 -7.87 3.49 -3.43
N LEU A 150 -8.91 3.33 -2.60
CA LEU A 150 -9.62 2.05 -2.45
C LEU A 150 -10.28 1.61 -3.75
N TRP A 151 -10.96 2.52 -4.47
CA TRP A 151 -11.54 2.20 -5.78
C TRP A 151 -10.48 1.84 -6.80
N ALA A 152 -9.34 2.52 -6.81
CA ALA A 152 -8.25 2.23 -7.72
C ALA A 152 -7.66 0.82 -7.45
N ILE A 153 -7.51 0.42 -6.18
CA ILE A 153 -7.09 -0.93 -5.80
C ILE A 153 -8.13 -1.98 -6.21
N ILE A 154 -9.43 -1.73 -5.99
CA ILE A 154 -10.51 -2.63 -6.39
C ILE A 154 -10.57 -2.78 -7.92
N ALA A 155 -10.27 -1.71 -8.64
CA ALA A 155 -10.14 -1.69 -10.10
C ALA A 155 -8.78 -2.19 -10.61
N ARG A 156 -7.90 -2.71 -9.73
CA ARG A 156 -6.56 -3.23 -10.08
C ARG A 156 -5.67 -2.20 -10.80
N THR A 157 -5.85 -0.92 -10.49
CA THR A 157 -5.02 0.17 -11.02
C THR A 157 -3.69 0.18 -10.30
N LYS A 158 -2.58 0.20 -11.05
CA LYS A 158 -1.24 0.34 -10.46
C LYS A 158 -1.12 1.70 -9.79
N VAL A 159 -0.49 1.76 -8.63
CA VAL A 159 -0.21 3.03 -7.93
C VAL A 159 0.58 3.97 -8.83
N SER A 160 1.55 3.47 -9.60
CA SER A 160 2.34 4.26 -10.56
C SER A 160 1.50 4.99 -11.61
N ASP A 161 0.31 4.48 -11.90
CA ASP A 161 -0.55 4.99 -12.97
C ASP A 161 -1.61 5.96 -12.40
N MET A 162 -1.73 6.06 -11.07
CA MET A 162 -2.68 6.95 -10.40
C MET A 162 -2.24 8.43 -10.47
N GLN A 163 -3.14 9.37 -10.21
CA GLN A 163 -2.78 10.79 -10.10
C GLN A 163 -1.74 11.02 -8.99
N PRO A 164 -0.77 11.97 -9.15
CA PRO A 164 0.31 12.19 -8.18
C PRO A 164 -0.17 12.40 -6.74
N ARG A 165 -1.32 13.06 -6.58
CA ARG A 165 -1.97 13.26 -5.29
C ARG A 165 -2.34 11.94 -4.61
N ILE A 166 -2.88 10.98 -5.35
CA ILE A 166 -3.26 9.65 -4.83
C ILE A 166 -2.02 8.78 -4.61
N GLN A 167 -0.98 8.92 -5.44
CA GLN A 167 0.32 8.28 -5.19
C GLN A 167 0.92 8.71 -3.84
N LYS A 168 0.87 10.02 -3.53
CA LYS A 168 1.31 10.54 -2.22
C LYS A 168 0.48 10.00 -1.06
N VAL A 169 -0.83 9.82 -1.25
CA VAL A 169 -1.69 9.18 -0.24
C VAL A 169 -1.32 7.72 -0.03
N ALA A 170 -1.09 6.95 -1.11
CA ALA A 170 -0.61 5.58 -1.02
C ALA A 170 0.73 5.50 -0.28
N ALA A 171 1.69 6.37 -0.62
CA ALA A 171 3.01 6.43 0.02
C ALA A 171 2.96 6.79 1.52
N LYS A 172 1.94 7.52 1.97
CA LYS A 172 1.72 7.77 3.41
C LYS A 172 1.09 6.59 4.13
N LEU A 173 0.19 5.86 3.47
CA LEU A 173 -0.64 4.84 4.10
C LEU A 173 -0.10 3.41 3.96
N LEU A 174 0.85 3.17 3.05
CA LEU A 174 1.36 1.85 2.70
C LEU A 174 2.88 1.82 2.74
N THR A 175 3.42 0.62 2.88
CA THR A 175 4.85 0.32 2.73
C THR A 175 5.27 0.24 1.25
N GLY A 176 6.58 0.28 0.99
CA GLY A 176 7.14 0.12 -0.35
C GLY A 176 6.73 -1.20 -1.00
N ASP A 177 6.78 -2.29 -0.24
CA ASP A 177 6.35 -3.63 -0.66
C ASP A 177 4.87 -3.69 -1.03
N GLU A 178 4.00 -3.12 -0.20
CA GLU A 178 2.57 -3.08 -0.49
C GLU A 178 2.30 -2.29 -1.78
N ILE A 179 3.02 -1.19 -2.02
CA ILE A 179 2.94 -0.42 -3.26
C ILE A 179 3.48 -1.22 -4.45
N PHE A 180 4.59 -1.94 -4.29
CA PHE A 180 5.15 -2.83 -5.32
C PHE A 180 4.17 -3.94 -5.70
N GLN A 181 3.54 -4.58 -4.71
CA GLN A 181 2.50 -5.58 -4.93
C GLN A 181 1.26 -5.02 -5.63
N LEU A 182 0.91 -3.74 -5.40
CA LEU A 182 -0.18 -3.07 -6.13
C LEU A 182 0.22 -2.67 -7.56
N ASN A 183 1.50 -2.46 -7.83
CA ASN A 183 2.04 -2.19 -9.17
C ASN A 183 2.21 -3.46 -10.05
N GLY A 184 1.80 -4.62 -9.53
CA GLY A 184 1.85 -5.90 -10.24
C GLY A 184 2.99 -6.81 -9.82
N GLY A 185 3.76 -6.46 -8.78
CA GLY A 185 4.90 -7.24 -8.31
C GLY A 185 5.89 -7.54 -9.43
N ALA A 186 6.45 -8.75 -9.45
CA ALA A 186 7.39 -9.20 -10.47
C ALA A 186 6.83 -9.12 -11.91
N LEU A 187 5.52 -9.38 -12.11
CA LEU A 187 4.88 -9.25 -13.42
C LEU A 187 4.80 -7.80 -13.88
N GLY A 188 4.73 -6.85 -12.94
CA GLY A 188 4.73 -5.41 -13.21
C GLY A 188 6.07 -4.87 -13.74
N LEU A 189 7.16 -5.62 -13.57
CA LEU A 189 8.50 -5.28 -14.05
C LEU A 189 8.74 -5.71 -15.51
N ILE A 190 7.88 -6.55 -16.08
CA ILE A 190 8.00 -7.00 -17.47
C ILE A 190 7.78 -5.78 -18.39
N PRO A 191 8.73 -5.47 -19.28
CA PRO A 191 8.58 -4.37 -20.22
C PRO A 191 7.29 -4.50 -21.04
N PRO A 192 6.56 -3.40 -21.31
CA PRO A 192 5.28 -3.45 -22.02
C PRO A 192 5.34 -4.17 -23.37
N GLN A 193 6.45 -4.05 -24.10
CA GLN A 193 6.64 -4.74 -25.39
C GLN A 193 6.79 -6.26 -25.20
N ALA A 194 7.55 -6.70 -24.20
CA ALA A 194 7.71 -8.12 -23.87
C ALA A 194 6.40 -8.73 -23.39
N PHE A 195 5.63 -7.99 -22.58
CA PHE A 195 4.29 -8.42 -22.16
C PHE A 195 3.31 -8.52 -23.34
N ALA A 196 3.32 -7.55 -24.26
CA ALA A 196 2.47 -7.56 -25.45
C ALA A 196 2.80 -8.73 -26.38
N GLN A 197 4.09 -9.05 -26.58
CA GLN A 197 4.52 -10.21 -27.37
C GLN A 197 4.12 -11.53 -26.71
N ALA A 198 4.30 -11.65 -25.39
CA ALA A 198 3.92 -12.84 -24.63
C ALA A 198 2.39 -13.06 -24.60
N THR A 199 1.60 -12.00 -24.74
CA THR A 199 0.12 -12.05 -24.72
C THR A 199 -0.51 -12.03 -26.11
N ALA A 200 0.28 -11.87 -27.18
CA ALA A 200 -0.21 -11.80 -28.56
C ALA A 200 -0.93 -13.06 -29.03
N SER A 201 -0.52 -14.22 -28.52
CA SER A 201 -1.10 -15.54 -28.84
C SER A 201 -2.33 -15.89 -27.99
N LEU A 202 -2.75 -15.02 -27.06
CA LEU A 202 -3.89 -15.32 -26.19
C LEU A 202 -5.21 -15.36 -26.97
N PRO A 203 -6.14 -16.27 -26.57
CA PRO A 203 -7.49 -16.32 -27.12
C PRO A 203 -8.19 -14.95 -27.02
N SER A 204 -9.03 -14.64 -28.00
CA SER A 204 -9.72 -13.34 -28.10
C SER A 204 -10.57 -13.00 -26.87
N SER A 205 -11.13 -14.00 -26.18
CA SER A 205 -11.86 -13.82 -24.93
C SER A 205 -10.99 -13.30 -23.79
N VAL A 206 -9.73 -13.72 -23.73
CA VAL A 206 -8.77 -13.31 -22.70
C VAL A 206 -8.23 -11.90 -23.00
N ARG A 207 -7.92 -11.61 -24.28
CA ARG A 207 -7.54 -10.25 -24.70
C ARG A 207 -8.62 -9.22 -24.40
N LYS A 208 -9.89 -9.55 -24.65
CA LYS A 208 -11.04 -8.68 -24.32
C LYS A 208 -11.14 -8.35 -22.83
N VAL A 209 -10.80 -9.29 -21.93
CA VAL A 209 -10.78 -9.04 -20.48
C VAL A 209 -9.65 -8.07 -20.12
N LEU A 210 -8.44 -8.28 -20.63
CA LEU A 210 -7.30 -7.38 -20.40
C LEU A 210 -7.54 -5.96 -20.98
N GLU A 211 -8.19 -5.86 -22.14
CA GLU A 211 -8.61 -4.61 -22.77
C GLU A 211 -9.73 -3.92 -21.98
N ALA A 212 -10.72 -4.67 -21.45
CA ALA A 212 -11.77 -4.12 -20.60
C ALA A 212 -11.20 -3.57 -19.28
N GLU A 213 -10.26 -4.28 -18.65
CA GLU A 213 -9.51 -3.77 -17.49
C GLU A 213 -8.69 -2.53 -17.84
N ALA A 214 -8.07 -2.46 -19.03
CA ALA A 214 -7.35 -1.27 -19.49
C ALA A 214 -8.30 -0.07 -19.73
N SER A 215 -9.52 -0.33 -20.18
CA SER A 215 -10.57 0.70 -20.39
C SER A 215 -11.09 1.27 -19.07
N ILE A 216 -11.33 0.42 -18.06
CA ILE A 216 -11.69 0.87 -16.69
C ILE A 216 -10.56 1.67 -16.06
N ARG A 217 -9.30 1.22 -16.24
CA ARG A 217 -8.10 1.96 -15.81
C ARG A 217 -8.02 3.35 -16.44
N LYS A 218 -8.30 3.48 -17.74
CA LYS A 218 -8.28 4.76 -18.47
C LYS A 218 -9.21 5.81 -17.85
N MET A 219 -10.35 5.42 -17.26
CA MET A 219 -11.25 6.36 -16.57
C MET A 219 -10.69 6.88 -15.24
N LEU A 220 -9.87 6.09 -14.55
CA LEU A 220 -9.25 6.44 -13.26
C LEU A 220 -7.92 7.22 -13.44
N THR A 221 -7.28 7.08 -14.61
CA THR A 221 -5.93 7.61 -14.90
C THR A 221 -5.89 8.71 -15.96
N GLN A 222 -7.05 9.14 -16.48
CA GLN A 222 -7.14 10.19 -17.52
C GLN A 222 -6.47 11.51 -17.09
N SER A 223 -5.50 11.95 -17.91
CA SER A 223 -4.76 13.20 -17.75
C SER A 223 -5.69 14.41 -17.91
N GLY A 224 -5.82 15.22 -16.85
CA GLY A 224 -6.78 16.33 -16.74
C GLY A 224 -7.48 16.39 -15.38
N GLY A 225 -7.47 15.27 -14.64
CA GLY A 225 -7.96 15.18 -13.27
C GLY A 225 -9.48 15.01 -13.19
N THR A 226 -9.95 13.76 -13.24
CA THR A 226 -11.36 13.45 -12.91
C THR A 226 -11.64 13.86 -11.47
N SER A 227 -12.62 14.73 -11.25
CA SER A 227 -13.01 15.17 -9.92
C SER A 227 -13.59 14.00 -9.10
N PHE A 228 -13.56 14.13 -7.77
CA PHE A 228 -14.17 13.12 -6.91
C PHE A 228 -15.65 12.90 -7.24
N GLN A 229 -16.39 13.96 -7.53
CA GLN A 229 -17.81 13.93 -7.85
C GLN A 229 -18.11 13.16 -9.14
N GLU A 230 -17.24 13.28 -10.14
CA GLU A 230 -17.35 12.52 -11.38
C GLU A 230 -17.07 11.03 -11.16
N LEU A 231 -16.03 10.71 -10.39
CA LEU A 231 -15.74 9.32 -9.99
C LEU A 231 -16.88 8.72 -9.15
N GLU A 232 -17.43 9.49 -8.22
CA GLU A 232 -18.51 9.08 -7.34
C GLU A 232 -19.80 8.76 -8.11
N ARG A 233 -20.16 9.55 -9.13
CA ARG A 233 -21.33 9.26 -9.98
C ARG A 233 -21.22 7.93 -10.73
N ILE A 234 -20.01 7.51 -11.07
CA ILE A 234 -19.75 6.24 -11.74
C ILE A 234 -19.72 5.09 -10.72
N ALA A 235 -19.08 5.32 -9.58
CA ALA A 235 -18.85 4.29 -8.57
C ALA A 235 -20.07 4.05 -7.64
N VAL A 236 -20.96 5.03 -7.50
CA VAL A 236 -22.13 4.97 -6.61
C VAL A 236 -23.39 5.23 -7.41
N LEU A 237 -24.18 4.19 -7.62
CA LEU A 237 -25.44 4.31 -8.37
C LEU A 237 -26.47 5.11 -7.56
N VAL A 238 -27.19 5.98 -8.25
CA VAL A 238 -28.31 6.77 -7.72
C VAL A 238 -29.59 6.25 -8.35
N GLY A 239 -30.67 6.14 -7.57
CA GLY A 239 -31.98 5.70 -8.05
C GLY A 239 -32.62 4.66 -7.14
N GLU A 240 -33.70 4.06 -7.61
CA GLU A 240 -34.42 3.02 -6.88
C GLU A 240 -33.62 1.72 -6.86
N LEU A 241 -33.39 1.20 -5.67
CA LEU A 241 -32.71 -0.08 -5.47
C LEU A 241 -33.65 -1.23 -5.91
N PRO A 242 -33.20 -2.15 -6.79
CA PRO A 242 -33.96 -3.35 -7.13
C PRO A 242 -34.33 -4.14 -5.88
N ARG A 243 -35.57 -4.62 -5.78
CA ARG A 243 -35.99 -5.46 -4.64
C ARG A 243 -35.42 -6.87 -4.81
N GLU A 244 -34.29 -7.13 -4.18
CA GLU A 244 -33.58 -8.41 -4.22
C GLU A 244 -33.09 -8.84 -2.84
N GLY A 245 -32.97 -10.15 -2.64
CA GLY A 245 -32.39 -10.75 -1.44
C GLY A 245 -33.34 -10.83 -0.23
N THR A 246 -32.84 -11.46 0.84
CA THR A 246 -33.56 -11.58 2.11
C THR A 246 -33.62 -10.23 2.83
N GLU A 247 -34.73 -9.95 3.51
CA GLU A 247 -34.82 -8.74 4.33
C GLU A 247 -34.07 -8.91 5.65
N VAL A 248 -33.09 -8.03 5.89
CA VAL A 248 -32.43 -7.88 7.18
C VAL A 248 -32.97 -6.59 7.81
N PRO A 249 -33.50 -6.64 9.04
CA PRO A 249 -33.93 -5.44 9.75
C PRO A 249 -32.80 -4.44 9.97
N SER A 250 -33.09 -3.15 9.80
CA SER A 250 -32.10 -2.05 9.87
C SER A 250 -31.25 -2.00 11.15
N GLN A 251 -31.74 -2.58 12.25
CA GLN A 251 -31.13 -2.50 13.58
C GLN A 251 -30.48 -3.82 14.04
N ARG A 252 -30.30 -4.79 13.13
CA ARG A 252 -29.85 -6.14 13.44
C ARG A 252 -28.45 -6.15 14.07
N TRP A 253 -28.34 -6.71 15.26
CA TRP A 253 -27.07 -7.00 15.93
C TRP A 253 -26.42 -8.25 15.35
N SER A 254 -25.13 -8.16 15.01
CA SER A 254 -24.30 -9.29 14.59
C SER A 254 -23.34 -9.68 15.72
N LEU A 255 -23.20 -10.97 16.04
CA LEU A 255 -22.12 -11.45 16.89
C LEU A 255 -20.79 -11.30 16.14
N HIS A 256 -19.89 -10.50 16.70
CA HIS A 256 -18.53 -10.38 16.22
C HIS A 256 -17.69 -11.59 16.67
N PRO A 257 -16.72 -12.08 15.87
CA PRO A 257 -15.91 -13.25 16.22
C PRO A 257 -15.16 -13.14 17.56
N GLN A 258 -14.90 -11.92 18.02
CA GLN A 258 -14.30 -11.65 19.34
C GLN A 258 -15.32 -11.68 20.50
N GLY A 259 -16.56 -12.11 20.30
CA GLY A 259 -17.53 -12.41 21.36
C GLY A 259 -18.39 -11.23 21.86
N PHE A 260 -18.31 -10.07 21.21
CA PHE A 260 -19.21 -8.93 21.46
C PHE A 260 -20.20 -8.78 20.29
N TYR A 261 -21.17 -7.90 20.42
CA TYR A 261 -22.15 -7.64 19.37
C TYR A 261 -21.93 -6.28 18.73
N VAL A 262 -22.10 -6.21 17.41
CA VAL A 262 -21.94 -4.99 16.63
C VAL A 262 -23.10 -4.82 15.67
N ARG A 263 -23.53 -3.58 15.44
CA ARG A 263 -24.45 -3.22 14.35
C ARG A 263 -24.00 -1.96 13.64
N TYR A 264 -24.42 -1.83 12.39
CA TYR A 264 -24.01 -0.76 11.48
C TYR A 264 -25.22 0.00 10.98
N LEU A 265 -25.19 1.33 11.18
CA LEU A 265 -26.26 2.24 10.81
C LEU A 265 -25.69 3.29 9.84
N PRO A 266 -25.60 2.96 8.54
CA PRO A 266 -25.10 3.91 7.54
C PRO A 266 -26.12 5.01 7.25
N SER A 267 -25.67 6.27 7.26
CA SER A 267 -26.45 7.41 6.72
C SER A 267 -26.10 7.71 5.25
N GLY A 268 -25.14 6.95 4.72
CA GLY A 268 -24.57 7.02 3.38
C GLY A 268 -23.35 6.11 3.36
N TYR A 269 -22.69 5.94 2.21
CA TYR A 269 -21.53 5.06 2.15
C TYR A 269 -20.29 5.64 2.85
N SER A 270 -20.28 6.96 3.05
CA SER A 270 -19.18 7.71 3.65
C SER A 270 -19.31 7.87 5.16
N LYS A 271 -20.47 7.55 5.75
CA LYS A 271 -20.71 7.73 7.19
C LYS A 271 -21.52 6.57 7.75
N THR A 272 -20.97 5.89 8.75
CA THR A 272 -21.63 4.79 9.43
C THR A 272 -21.55 5.00 10.93
N LEU A 273 -22.70 4.98 11.62
CA LEU A 273 -22.71 4.85 13.07
C LEU A 273 -22.50 3.37 13.41
N ILE A 274 -21.40 3.09 14.10
CA ILE A 274 -21.12 1.78 14.68
C ILE A 274 -21.64 1.79 16.11
N GLN A 275 -22.38 0.76 16.47
CA GLN A 275 -22.78 0.51 17.85
C GLN A 275 -22.28 -0.86 18.29
N VAL A 276 -21.66 -0.90 19.46
CA VAL A 276 -21.04 -2.07 20.07
C VAL A 276 -21.71 -2.35 21.41
N TYR A 277 -22.09 -3.60 21.63
CA TYR A 277 -22.55 -4.10 22.92
C TYR A 277 -21.62 -5.22 23.39
N VAL A 278 -21.01 -5.00 24.55
CA VAL A 278 -20.12 -5.93 25.22
C VAL A 278 -20.86 -6.50 26.44
N PRO A 279 -21.19 -7.81 26.45
CA PRO A 279 -21.90 -8.44 27.57
C PRO A 279 -21.17 -8.36 28.91
N GLU A 280 -21.88 -8.40 30.04
CA GLU A 280 -21.27 -8.40 31.38
C GLU A 280 -20.38 -9.63 31.63
N ASN A 281 -20.72 -10.77 31.02
CA ASN A 281 -19.96 -12.02 31.13
C ASN A 281 -18.83 -12.14 30.10
N PHE A 282 -18.44 -11.04 29.44
CA PHE A 282 -17.43 -11.01 28.38
C PHE A 282 -16.04 -11.48 28.83
N ASN A 283 -15.72 -11.37 30.13
CA ASN A 283 -14.44 -11.83 30.70
C ASN A 283 -14.52 -13.22 31.36
N ASN A 284 -15.65 -13.93 31.28
CA ASN A 284 -15.82 -15.22 31.93
C ASN A 284 -15.41 -16.37 30.99
N ARG A 285 -14.42 -17.20 31.40
CA ARG A 285 -14.12 -18.49 30.74
C ARG A 285 -15.37 -19.37 30.76
N SER A 286 -16.07 -19.49 29.63
CA SER A 286 -17.17 -20.45 29.51
C SER A 286 -16.63 -21.88 29.38
N LYS A 287 -17.13 -22.80 30.22
CA LYS A 287 -16.96 -24.26 30.07
C LYS A 287 -17.98 -24.89 29.10
N ASN A 288 -18.94 -24.12 28.58
CA ASN A 288 -20.02 -24.61 27.71
C ASN A 288 -19.91 -24.03 26.29
N THR A 289 -19.75 -24.91 25.31
CA THR A 289 -19.35 -24.68 23.91
C THR A 289 -20.46 -24.24 22.95
N LYS A 290 -21.58 -23.68 23.42
CA LYS A 290 -22.70 -23.28 22.52
C LYS A 290 -22.94 -21.78 22.33
N ILE A 291 -22.25 -20.91 23.08
CA ILE A 291 -22.22 -19.46 22.81
C ILE A 291 -20.75 -19.03 22.94
N LEU A 292 -20.13 -18.65 21.82
CA LEU A 292 -18.75 -18.16 21.76
C LEU A 292 -18.68 -16.76 22.39
N LEU A 293 -18.66 -16.70 23.72
CA LEU A 293 -18.24 -15.51 24.46
C LEU A 293 -16.71 -15.51 24.55
N ALA A 294 -16.11 -14.32 24.40
CA ALA A 294 -14.68 -14.11 24.24
C ALA A 294 -13.84 -14.92 25.24
N GLN A 295 -12.82 -15.63 24.74
CA GLN A 295 -11.85 -16.34 25.59
C GLN A 295 -10.66 -15.45 26.00
N ASN A 296 -10.67 -14.15 25.70
CA ASN A 296 -9.51 -13.27 25.88
C ASN A 296 -9.88 -11.99 26.63
N THR A 297 -9.12 -11.72 27.69
CA THR A 297 -9.18 -10.51 28.53
C THR A 297 -8.66 -9.23 27.83
N GLU A 298 -8.49 -9.26 26.51
CA GLU A 298 -7.85 -8.22 25.69
C GLU A 298 -8.56 -8.02 24.33
N ALA A 299 -9.89 -8.10 24.28
CA ALA A 299 -10.59 -7.89 23.01
C ALA A 299 -10.42 -6.44 22.50
N GLU A 300 -9.62 -6.29 21.45
CA GLU A 300 -9.37 -5.04 20.76
C GLU A 300 -10.29 -4.95 19.53
N TYR A 301 -11.21 -3.99 19.56
CA TYR A 301 -12.09 -3.72 18.43
C TYR A 301 -11.45 -2.76 17.44
N ASP A 302 -11.13 -3.26 16.26
CA ASP A 302 -10.66 -2.47 15.14
C ASP A 302 -11.64 -2.61 13.95
N PRO A 303 -12.38 -1.54 13.59
CA PRO A 303 -13.38 -1.60 12.53
C PRO A 303 -12.80 -1.79 11.12
N SER A 304 -11.48 -1.65 10.94
CA SER A 304 -10.82 -1.80 9.63
C SER A 304 -10.81 -3.23 9.06
N GLY A 305 -10.96 -4.23 9.94
CA GLY A 305 -11.07 -5.64 9.56
C GLY A 305 -12.49 -6.07 9.23
N ASP A 306 -13.47 -5.23 9.57
CA ASP A 306 -14.89 -5.49 9.41
C ASP A 306 -15.44 -4.87 8.12
N VAL A 307 -16.43 -5.56 7.55
CA VAL A 307 -17.25 -5.04 6.45
C VAL A 307 -18.70 -5.13 6.85
N ALA A 308 -19.39 -4.00 6.76
CA ALA A 308 -20.85 -4.00 6.84
C ALA A 308 -21.37 -4.45 5.47
N VAL A 309 -22.04 -5.60 5.41
CA VAL A 309 -22.60 -6.16 4.17
C VAL A 309 -24.13 -6.09 4.15
N PRO A 310 -24.74 -5.60 3.05
CA PRO A 310 -26.18 -5.61 2.88
C PRO A 310 -26.65 -6.99 2.38
N ALA A 311 -27.86 -7.39 2.76
CA ALA A 311 -28.48 -8.60 2.21
C ALA A 311 -28.85 -8.47 0.73
N ASN A 312 -29.23 -7.26 0.31
CA ASN A 312 -29.39 -6.91 -1.09
C ASN A 312 -28.01 -6.61 -1.69
N THR A 313 -27.48 -7.54 -2.48
CA THR A 313 -26.15 -7.41 -3.08
C THR A 313 -26.07 -6.34 -4.17
N SER A 314 -27.18 -5.70 -4.55
CA SER A 314 -27.17 -4.50 -5.40
C SER A 314 -26.82 -3.23 -4.61
N SER A 315 -26.76 -3.31 -3.28
CA SER A 315 -26.24 -2.25 -2.39
C SER A 315 -24.74 -2.40 -2.07
N GLN A 316 -24.12 -1.30 -1.71
CA GLN A 316 -22.72 -1.24 -1.33
C GLN A 316 -22.43 -1.97 -0.02
N ARG A 317 -21.31 -2.71 -0.03
CA ARG A 317 -20.63 -3.17 1.19
C ARG A 317 -19.66 -2.07 1.66
N LEU A 318 -19.60 -1.86 2.96
CA LEU A 318 -18.92 -0.72 3.55
C LEU A 318 -17.72 -1.17 4.39
N GLY A 319 -16.53 -0.69 4.03
CA GLY A 319 -15.37 -0.72 4.91
C GLY A 319 -15.41 0.45 5.88
N MET A 320 -14.82 0.30 7.06
CA MET A 320 -14.87 1.34 8.10
C MET A 320 -13.45 1.61 8.61
N SER A 321 -13.15 2.88 8.89
CA SER A 321 -11.92 3.23 9.62
C SER A 321 -12.25 3.51 11.08
N GLY A 322 -11.24 3.47 11.94
CA GLY A 322 -11.36 3.93 13.34
C GLY A 322 -11.39 5.45 13.49
N ARG A 323 -11.62 6.20 12.39
CA ARG A 323 -11.65 7.67 12.36
C ARG A 323 -13.06 8.21 12.60
N PRO A 324 -13.24 9.11 13.58
CA PRO A 324 -14.48 9.88 13.73
C PRO A 324 -14.75 10.76 12.50
N VAL A 325 -16.03 10.93 12.13
CA VAL A 325 -16.44 11.77 10.99
C VAL A 325 -16.13 13.25 11.19
N ASP A 326 -16.17 13.73 12.43
CA ASP A 326 -15.91 15.11 12.84
C ASP A 326 -14.41 15.45 12.98
N GLY A 327 -13.52 14.49 12.68
CA GLY A 327 -12.08 14.69 12.81
C GLY A 327 -11.58 14.64 14.25
N GLY A 328 -12.40 14.13 15.19
CA GLY A 328 -12.03 13.95 16.59
C GLY A 328 -10.64 13.34 16.73
N THR A 329 -9.69 14.16 17.20
CA THR A 329 -8.32 13.74 17.48
C THR A 329 -8.38 12.67 18.56
N PRO A 330 -7.80 11.48 18.38
CA PRO A 330 -7.57 10.59 19.51
C PRO A 330 -6.68 11.34 20.49
N THR A 331 -7.19 11.68 21.68
CA THR A 331 -6.31 12.04 22.78
C THR A 331 -5.56 10.77 23.14
N TYR A 332 -4.34 10.62 22.61
CA TYR A 332 -3.40 9.60 23.03
C TYR A 332 -3.00 9.93 24.47
N ARG A 333 -3.77 9.44 25.45
CA ARG A 333 -3.34 9.44 26.84
C ARG A 333 -2.41 8.27 27.00
N ASP A 334 -1.11 8.55 26.92
CA ASP A 334 -0.08 7.62 27.34
C ASP A 334 -0.37 7.17 28.78
N ALA A 335 -0.53 5.87 28.96
CA ALA A 335 -0.57 5.27 30.26
C ALA A 335 0.87 5.19 30.79
N GLY A 336 1.26 6.18 31.61
CA GLY A 336 2.37 6.06 32.53
C GLY A 336 3.55 6.98 32.26
N THR A 337 3.65 8.08 33.01
CA THR A 337 4.69 8.26 34.04
C THR A 337 4.50 9.63 34.69
N ASP A 338 4.11 9.61 35.96
CA ASP A 338 4.12 10.78 36.84
C ASP A 338 5.59 11.11 37.15
N ARG A 339 6.07 12.29 36.74
CA ARG A 339 7.11 13.07 37.43
C ARG A 339 7.21 14.47 36.83
N GLN A 340 6.86 15.45 37.66
CA GLN A 340 7.01 16.88 37.41
C GLN A 340 8.48 17.25 37.15
N GLN A 341 8.79 17.76 35.96
CA GLN A 341 9.89 18.70 35.74
C GLN A 341 9.42 19.75 34.72
N GLN A 342 9.69 21.03 35.02
CA GLN A 342 9.34 22.18 34.18
C GLN A 342 9.87 22.03 32.74
N PRO A 343 9.10 22.42 31.71
CA PRO A 343 9.57 22.32 30.35
C PRO A 343 10.60 23.43 30.01
N PRO A 344 11.69 23.10 29.29
CA PRO A 344 12.53 24.09 28.60
C PRO A 344 11.74 24.80 27.48
N PRO A 345 12.23 25.92 26.93
CA PRO A 345 11.47 26.76 25.99
C PRO A 345 11.01 25.99 24.75
N PRO A 346 9.90 26.42 24.13
CA PRO A 346 9.19 25.64 23.13
C PRO A 346 10.03 25.44 21.86
N THR A 347 10.37 24.18 21.59
CA THR A 347 10.73 23.71 20.26
C THR A 347 9.56 24.02 19.31
N PRO A 348 9.81 24.53 18.08
CA PRO A 348 8.74 24.80 17.12
C PRO A 348 7.84 23.57 16.91
N PRO A 349 6.52 23.74 16.78
CA PRO A 349 5.59 22.62 16.70
C PRO A 349 5.85 21.77 15.45
N ARG A 350 6.02 20.46 15.68
CA ARG A 350 6.25 19.43 14.66
C ARG A 350 4.91 19.02 14.04
N THR A 351 4.68 19.31 12.77
CA THR A 351 3.53 18.78 12.01
C THR A 351 3.95 17.55 11.21
N GLY A 352 3.87 16.36 11.82
CA GLY A 352 4.15 15.07 11.17
C GLY A 352 5.64 14.73 10.98
N ASN A 353 5.92 13.59 10.32
CA ASN A 353 7.27 13.07 10.04
C ASN A 353 8.11 13.94 9.06
N THR A 354 7.61 15.11 8.65
CA THR A 354 8.29 16.01 7.71
C THR A 354 9.21 16.96 8.48
N LEU A 355 10.49 16.98 8.14
CA LEU A 355 11.46 17.87 8.76
C LEU A 355 11.30 19.30 8.23
N THR A 356 11.45 20.28 9.12
CA THR A 356 11.53 21.70 8.77
C THR A 356 12.93 22.07 8.32
N GLU A 357 13.01 23.10 7.48
CA GLU A 357 14.27 23.73 7.08
C GLU A 357 14.98 24.32 8.30
N ILE A 358 16.31 24.21 8.30
CA ILE A 358 17.17 24.81 9.32
C ILE A 358 18.22 25.67 8.61
N PRO A 359 18.44 26.92 9.08
CA PRO A 359 19.48 27.78 8.53
C PRO A 359 20.85 27.09 8.57
N ASN A 360 21.60 27.21 7.48
CA ASN A 360 22.96 26.66 7.34
C ASN A 360 23.06 25.13 7.50
N ALA A 361 21.97 24.39 7.33
CA ALA A 361 22.05 22.94 7.29
C ALA A 361 23.06 22.48 6.22
N PRO A 362 23.87 21.44 6.52
CA PRO A 362 24.88 20.96 5.60
C PRO A 362 24.20 20.36 4.35
N THR A 363 24.88 20.48 3.21
CA THR A 363 24.42 19.88 1.95
C THR A 363 24.61 18.36 1.96
N LYS A 364 23.93 17.63 1.06
CA LYS A 364 24.14 16.17 0.91
C LYS A 364 25.61 15.82 0.74
N ARG A 365 26.34 16.60 -0.08
CA ARG A 365 27.79 16.40 -0.28
C ARG A 365 28.56 16.61 1.02
N THR A 366 28.29 17.68 1.76
CA THR A 366 28.95 17.94 3.05
C THR A 366 28.66 16.83 4.06
N ILE A 367 27.41 16.35 4.13
CA ILE A 367 27.00 15.27 5.03
C ILE A 367 27.73 13.97 4.68
N PHE A 368 27.57 13.51 3.45
CA PHE A 368 27.97 12.16 3.06
C PHE A 368 29.44 12.03 2.64
N CYS A 369 30.17 13.15 2.49
CA CYS A 369 31.63 13.16 2.35
C CYS A 369 32.35 13.50 3.66
N ASN A 370 31.63 13.73 4.76
CA ASN A 370 32.25 13.93 6.06
C ASN A 370 33.01 12.67 6.52
N PRO A 371 34.27 12.77 6.99
CA PRO A 371 35.08 11.60 7.38
C PRO A 371 34.41 10.68 8.41
N THR A 372 33.73 11.24 9.41
CA THR A 372 33.02 10.47 10.45
C THR A 372 31.88 9.65 9.87
N VAL A 373 31.10 10.25 8.95
CA VAL A 373 29.99 9.54 8.28
C VAL A 373 30.53 8.46 7.33
N ARG A 374 31.61 8.77 6.59
CA ARG A 374 32.27 7.84 5.66
C ARG A 374 32.83 6.62 6.37
N GLU A 375 33.56 6.80 7.47
CA GLU A 375 34.16 5.70 8.20
C GLU A 375 33.11 4.69 8.68
N VAL A 376 31.96 5.18 9.17
CA VAL A 376 30.88 4.31 9.64
C VAL A 376 30.13 3.66 8.47
N LEU A 377 29.88 4.38 7.37
CA LEU A 377 29.31 3.81 6.14
C LEU A 377 30.21 2.70 5.57
N ASP A 378 31.53 2.88 5.56
CA ASP A 378 32.49 1.88 5.08
C ASP A 378 32.48 0.63 5.98
N ARG A 379 32.35 0.80 7.30
CA ARG A 379 32.20 -0.29 8.26
C ARG A 379 30.89 -1.05 8.09
N ASP A 380 29.78 -0.33 7.97
CA ASP A 380 28.46 -0.93 7.76
C ASP A 380 28.42 -1.67 6.41
N TRP A 381 29.03 -1.12 5.36
CA TRP A 381 29.19 -1.78 4.06
C TRP A 381 29.99 -3.07 4.13
N ALA A 382 31.12 -3.07 4.85
CA ALA A 382 31.90 -4.28 5.06
C ALA A 382 31.08 -5.37 5.76
N ALA A 383 30.27 -4.99 6.76
CA ALA A 383 29.39 -5.91 7.45
C ALA A 383 28.26 -6.43 6.54
N THR A 384 27.61 -5.56 5.76
CA THR A 384 26.56 -5.94 4.79
C THR A 384 27.05 -6.91 3.74
N ARG A 385 28.30 -6.78 3.27
CA ARG A 385 28.89 -7.77 2.38
C ARG A 385 29.18 -9.11 3.08
N SER A 386 29.44 -9.09 4.38
CA SER A 386 29.80 -10.28 5.14
C SER A 386 28.59 -11.13 5.50
N ASP A 387 27.45 -10.52 5.84
CA ASP A 387 26.26 -11.23 6.33
C ASP A 387 25.02 -11.05 5.45
N ASN A 388 25.17 -10.30 4.35
CA ASN A 388 24.11 -10.06 3.36
C ASN A 388 22.86 -9.43 3.97
N LYS A 389 23.02 -8.58 5.00
CA LYS A 389 21.94 -7.80 5.61
C LYS A 389 22.04 -6.31 5.31
N GLU A 390 20.92 -5.69 4.96
CA GLU A 390 20.85 -4.24 4.81
C GLU A 390 21.08 -3.52 6.14
N ARG A 391 21.71 -2.35 6.09
CA ARG A 391 22.00 -1.53 7.27
C ARG A 391 21.66 -0.09 6.99
N ALA A 392 21.07 0.58 7.97
CA ALA A 392 20.75 2.00 7.89
C ALA A 392 21.20 2.76 9.14
N ARG A 393 21.50 4.05 8.98
CA ARG A 393 21.74 4.98 10.09
C ARG A 393 21.21 6.37 9.81
N TRP A 394 20.76 7.03 10.88
CA TRP A 394 20.51 8.46 10.88
C TRP A 394 21.81 9.22 11.07
N VAL A 395 21.96 10.35 10.38
CA VAL A 395 23.09 11.27 10.49
C VAL A 395 22.63 12.54 11.19
N PHE A 396 23.40 12.93 12.21
CA PHE A 396 23.16 14.11 13.03
C PHE A 396 24.24 15.15 12.78
N TRP A 397 23.88 16.42 12.89
CA TRP A 397 24.79 17.56 12.80
C TRP A 397 24.55 18.50 13.98
N ASN A 398 25.64 18.86 14.67
CA ASN A 398 25.61 19.86 15.72
C ASN A 398 25.80 21.24 15.08
N SER A 399 24.78 22.11 15.17
CA SER A 399 24.83 23.43 14.56
C SER A 399 25.81 24.40 15.23
N VAL A 400 26.28 24.09 16.44
CA VAL A 400 27.21 24.91 17.21
C VAL A 400 28.65 24.51 16.89
N THR A 401 28.95 23.21 16.92
CA THR A 401 30.33 22.71 16.70
C THR A 401 30.63 22.39 15.23
N GLY A 402 29.60 22.21 14.40
CA GLY A 402 29.73 21.75 13.02
C GLY A 402 29.98 20.24 12.90
N GLU A 403 30.05 19.51 14.02
CA GLU A 403 30.39 18.09 14.05
C GLU A 403 29.25 17.20 13.57
N PHE A 404 29.61 16.05 13.00
CA PHE A 404 28.69 15.01 12.57
C PHE A 404 28.79 13.79 13.47
N THR A 405 27.64 13.21 13.80
CA THR A 405 27.54 11.91 14.47
C THR A 405 26.50 11.04 13.76
N VAL A 406 26.48 9.74 14.05
CA VAL A 406 25.51 8.81 13.47
C VAL A 406 24.80 8.00 14.56
N SER A 407 23.58 7.54 14.29
CA SER A 407 22.83 6.70 15.22
C SER A 407 23.50 5.34 15.43
N ASN A 408 22.94 4.52 16.34
CA ASN A 408 23.19 3.08 16.30
C ASN A 408 22.78 2.50 14.94
N VAL A 409 23.42 1.39 14.54
CA VAL A 409 23.08 0.68 13.31
C VAL A 409 21.69 0.07 13.43
N ILE A 410 20.90 0.24 12.38
CA ILE A 410 19.63 -0.45 12.19
C ILE A 410 19.92 -1.54 11.16
N VAL A 411 19.69 -2.80 11.52
CA VAL A 411 19.94 -3.95 10.65
C VAL A 411 18.61 -4.47 10.16
N GLY A 412 18.44 -4.57 8.85
CA GLY A 412 17.28 -5.19 8.21
C GLY A 412 17.27 -6.70 8.37
N GLU A 413 16.08 -7.29 8.31
CA GLU A 413 15.94 -8.72 8.01
C GLU A 413 15.75 -8.82 6.50
N GLU A 414 16.54 -9.68 5.84
CA GLU A 414 16.54 -9.83 4.37
C GLU A 414 17.02 -8.56 3.62
N ALA A 415 16.54 -8.33 2.39
CA ALA A 415 16.98 -7.24 1.51
C ALA A 415 16.18 -5.93 1.72
N GLU A 416 15.70 -5.68 2.94
CA GLU A 416 14.99 -4.45 3.30
C GLU A 416 15.43 -3.94 4.69
N VAL A 417 15.78 -2.65 4.78
CA VAL A 417 15.97 -1.95 6.06
C VAL A 417 15.01 -0.77 6.20
N ASN A 418 14.24 -0.76 7.29
CA ASN A 418 13.41 0.39 7.67
C ASN A 418 14.11 1.18 8.78
N PRO A 419 14.61 2.41 8.52
CA PRO A 419 15.29 3.23 9.52
C PRO A 419 14.34 3.76 10.63
N GLY A 420 13.04 3.44 10.56
CA GLY A 420 12.05 3.78 11.57
C GLY A 420 11.58 5.23 11.51
N ALA A 421 11.08 5.74 12.63
CA ALA A 421 10.71 7.15 12.74
C ALA A 421 11.94 8.05 12.77
N THR A 422 11.85 9.23 12.15
CA THR A 422 12.94 10.22 12.18
C THR A 422 13.21 10.66 13.62
N PRO A 423 14.44 10.51 14.15
CA PRO A 423 14.79 10.94 15.50
C PRO A 423 14.42 12.42 15.74
N PRO A 424 14.05 12.80 16.96
CA PRO A 424 13.81 14.19 17.29
C PRO A 424 15.12 14.99 17.31
N ASP A 425 15.07 16.26 16.93
CA ASP A 425 16.16 17.20 17.17
C ASP A 425 16.27 17.52 18.66
N ARG A 426 17.48 17.80 19.15
CA ARG A 426 17.74 18.12 20.57
C ARG A 426 18.95 19.02 20.69
N ASP A 427 18.83 20.11 21.46
CA ASP A 427 19.97 20.90 21.93
C ASP A 427 20.96 21.36 20.84
N GLY A 428 20.44 21.83 19.69
CA GLY A 428 21.26 22.24 18.54
C GLY A 428 21.83 21.08 17.71
N ILE A 429 21.46 19.83 18.04
CA ILE A 429 21.77 18.64 17.26
C ILE A 429 20.55 18.29 16.41
N TYR A 430 20.76 18.27 15.10
CA TYR A 430 19.71 18.10 14.11
C TYR A 430 19.92 16.82 13.31
N VAL A 431 18.84 16.09 13.04
CA VAL A 431 18.89 15.03 12.01
C VAL A 431 19.02 15.69 10.64
N VAL A 432 20.10 15.43 9.93
CA VAL A 432 20.39 16.07 8.64
C VAL A 432 20.50 15.10 7.48
N GLY A 433 20.61 13.80 7.75
CA GLY A 433 20.68 12.80 6.69
C GLY A 433 20.30 11.41 7.18
N VAL A 434 20.15 10.50 6.24
CA VAL A 434 20.05 9.05 6.46
C VAL A 434 20.85 8.35 5.38
N TYR A 435 21.50 7.26 5.71
CA TYR A 435 22.07 6.38 4.69
C TYR A 435 21.69 4.94 4.95
N HIS A 436 21.74 4.12 3.90
CA HIS A 436 21.71 2.68 4.00
C HIS A 436 22.58 1.96 2.96
N THR A 437 22.70 0.65 3.11
CA THR A 437 23.51 -0.23 2.25
C THR A 437 22.67 -1.41 1.76
N HIS A 438 22.73 -1.72 0.47
CA HIS A 438 22.09 -2.89 -0.12
C HIS A 438 22.97 -4.15 0.00
N PRO A 439 22.41 -5.36 0.11
CA PRO A 439 23.18 -6.57 0.20
C PRO A 439 23.68 -7.01 -1.21
N PRO A 440 24.77 -7.79 -1.28
CA PRO A 440 25.24 -8.34 -2.55
C PRO A 440 24.18 -9.14 -3.31
N ILE A 441 23.40 -9.98 -2.62
CA ILE A 441 22.42 -10.90 -3.21
C ILE A 441 21.06 -10.73 -2.52
N ASN A 442 20.01 -10.49 -3.29
CA ASN A 442 18.65 -10.63 -2.84
C ASN A 442 18.22 -12.10 -3.04
N ASN A 443 18.08 -12.82 -1.93
CA ASN A 443 17.69 -14.24 -1.94
C ASN A 443 16.17 -14.42 -1.89
N GLU A 444 15.38 -13.36 -1.95
CA GLU A 444 13.93 -13.45 -1.91
C GLU A 444 13.38 -14.05 -3.22
N PRO A 445 12.67 -15.19 -3.17
CA PRO A 445 12.15 -15.86 -4.36
C PRO A 445 11.23 -14.94 -5.17
N GLY A 446 11.60 -14.68 -6.43
CA GLY A 446 10.81 -13.88 -7.37
C GLY A 446 11.08 -12.37 -7.32
N THR A 447 12.09 -11.92 -6.58
CA THR A 447 12.55 -10.52 -6.61
C THR A 447 13.60 -10.30 -7.71
N LEU A 448 13.54 -9.15 -8.37
CA LEU A 448 14.63 -8.67 -9.20
C LEU A 448 15.49 -7.77 -8.33
N GLN A 449 16.79 -8.07 -8.19
CA GLN A 449 17.73 -7.17 -7.54
C GLN A 449 17.75 -5.85 -8.30
N LEU A 450 17.19 -4.80 -7.68
CA LEU A 450 17.30 -3.43 -8.17
C LEU A 450 18.57 -2.82 -7.58
N ARG A 451 19.40 -2.23 -8.45
CA ARG A 451 20.63 -1.55 -8.06
C ARG A 451 20.41 -0.05 -7.88
N GLY A 452 20.95 0.52 -6.82
CA GLY A 452 20.77 1.93 -6.45
C GLY A 452 19.43 2.20 -5.74
N PRO A 453 19.05 3.47 -5.53
CA PRO A 453 17.92 3.79 -4.68
C PRO A 453 16.59 3.37 -5.32
N SER A 454 15.82 2.60 -4.58
CA SER A 454 14.45 2.25 -4.93
C SER A 454 13.57 3.51 -4.99
N VAL A 455 12.74 3.61 -6.03
CA VAL A 455 11.85 4.78 -6.18
C VAL A 455 10.88 4.90 -5.00
N PHE A 456 10.35 3.78 -4.51
CA PHE A 456 9.30 3.78 -3.49
C PHE A 456 9.82 3.64 -2.06
N GLY A 457 10.88 2.88 -1.83
CA GLY A 457 11.48 2.70 -0.51
C GLY A 457 12.41 3.87 -0.14
N ASP A 458 13.18 4.37 -1.10
CA ASP A 458 14.26 5.32 -0.82
C ASP A 458 13.90 6.75 -1.20
N ILE A 459 13.62 6.97 -2.50
CA ILE A 459 13.39 8.32 -3.02
C ILE A 459 12.15 8.95 -2.38
N MET A 460 11.03 8.25 -2.38
CA MET A 460 9.76 8.73 -1.80
C MET A 460 9.86 8.91 -0.28
N PHE A 461 10.58 8.03 0.42
CA PHE A 461 10.82 8.16 1.86
C PHE A 461 11.59 9.45 2.17
N SER A 462 12.68 9.68 1.43
CA SER A 462 13.55 10.84 1.57
C SER A 462 12.82 12.15 1.25
N GLU A 463 12.01 12.16 0.18
CA GLU A 463 11.18 13.32 -0.19
C GLU A 463 10.10 13.61 0.86
N GLY A 464 9.34 12.58 1.30
CA GLY A 464 8.26 12.74 2.26
C GLY A 464 8.72 13.29 3.61
N ARG A 465 9.98 13.00 3.97
CA ARG A 465 10.63 13.48 5.20
C ARG A 465 11.45 14.74 5.00
N ARG A 466 11.67 15.14 3.74
CA ARG A 466 12.55 16.23 3.34
C ARG A 466 13.94 16.09 3.95
N ILE A 467 14.59 14.95 3.72
CA ILE A 467 15.90 14.65 4.30
C ILE A 467 16.90 14.16 3.24
N PRO A 468 18.11 14.75 3.15
CA PRO A 468 19.22 14.18 2.40
C PRO A 468 19.41 12.69 2.63
N SER A 469 19.62 11.93 1.56
CA SER A 469 19.78 10.48 1.68
C SER A 469 20.85 9.92 0.75
N LEU A 470 21.44 8.79 1.16
CA LEU A 470 22.45 8.06 0.40
C LEU A 470 22.18 6.56 0.50
N VAL A 471 22.34 5.87 -0.63
CA VAL A 471 22.43 4.42 -0.66
C VAL A 471 23.77 4.02 -1.24
N ARG A 472 24.42 3.04 -0.60
CA ARG A 472 25.56 2.34 -1.19
C ARG A 472 25.11 0.99 -1.73
N ASP A 473 25.40 0.76 -2.99
CA ASP A 473 25.07 -0.48 -3.68
C ASP A 473 26.11 -0.80 -4.75
N TYR A 474 26.05 -2.02 -5.27
CA TYR A 474 26.71 -2.37 -6.51
C TYR A 474 26.05 -1.67 -7.71
N THR A 475 26.81 -1.37 -8.75
CA THR A 475 26.27 -0.85 -10.02
C THR A 475 25.96 -1.95 -11.03
N ASP A 476 26.43 -3.17 -10.77
CA ASP A 476 26.33 -4.31 -11.67
C ASP A 476 25.97 -5.60 -10.92
N ASN A 477 25.51 -6.59 -11.68
CA ASN A 477 25.18 -7.91 -11.14
C ASN A 477 26.41 -8.80 -10.95
N SER A 478 27.58 -8.40 -11.47
CA SER A 478 28.86 -9.10 -11.24
C SER A 478 29.50 -8.75 -9.90
N LEU A 479 28.88 -7.86 -9.12
CA LEU A 479 29.34 -7.42 -7.79
C LEU A 479 30.75 -6.81 -7.84
N THR A 480 31.10 -6.18 -8.95
CA THR A 480 32.46 -5.69 -9.19
C THR A 480 32.64 -4.20 -8.94
N GLN A 481 31.59 -3.42 -9.15
CA GLN A 481 31.63 -1.97 -8.98
C GLN A 481 30.65 -1.54 -7.90
N VAL A 482 31.10 -0.68 -6.98
CA VAL A 482 30.29 -0.12 -5.89
C VAL A 482 30.12 1.37 -6.13
N GLN A 483 28.92 1.88 -5.88
CA GLN A 483 28.59 3.29 -6.03
C GLN A 483 27.76 3.79 -4.85
N ASP A 484 28.15 4.96 -4.37
CA ASP A 484 27.33 5.76 -3.47
C ASP A 484 26.41 6.64 -4.31
N THR A 485 25.10 6.50 -4.14
CA THR A 485 24.11 7.29 -4.87
C THR A 485 23.35 8.16 -3.88
N VAL A 486 23.42 9.48 -4.06
CA VAL A 486 22.67 10.45 -3.26
C VAL A 486 21.34 10.79 -3.89
N TYR A 487 20.33 10.99 -3.04
CA TYR A 487 18.96 11.33 -3.41
C TYR A 487 18.30 12.21 -2.34
N GLY A 488 17.07 12.67 -2.57
CA GLY A 488 16.37 13.58 -1.66
C GLY A 488 16.66 15.08 -1.90
N PRO A 489 16.24 15.97 -1.00
CA PRO A 489 16.55 17.40 -1.09
C PRO A 489 18.04 17.70 -0.84
N GLU A 490 18.53 18.86 -1.28
CA GLU A 490 19.95 19.23 -1.14
C GLU A 490 20.34 19.48 0.32
N ARG A 491 19.44 20.09 1.09
CA ARG A 491 19.53 20.19 2.54
C ARG A 491 18.28 19.67 3.21
N ARG A 492 18.40 19.38 4.50
CA ARG A 492 17.28 18.97 5.33
C ARG A 492 16.20 20.07 5.38
N GLY A 493 14.95 19.64 5.17
CA GLY A 493 13.75 20.46 5.18
C GLY A 493 13.38 21.09 3.84
N GLU A 494 14.32 21.17 2.91
CA GLU A 494 14.08 21.75 1.58
C GLU A 494 13.13 20.86 0.77
N THR A 495 12.40 21.47 -0.16
CA THR A 495 11.70 20.73 -1.22
C THR A 495 12.69 20.23 -2.26
N GLN A 496 12.43 19.05 -2.84
CA GLN A 496 13.27 18.50 -3.89
C GLN A 496 13.22 19.40 -5.16
N PRO A 497 14.35 19.80 -5.76
CA PRO A 497 14.35 20.57 -7.00
C PRO A 497 14.00 19.70 -8.22
N GLY A 498 12.92 20.04 -8.95
CA GLY A 498 12.58 19.48 -10.29
C GLY A 498 11.26 18.69 -10.39
N GLU A 499 10.68 18.66 -11.60
CA GLU A 499 9.33 18.12 -11.91
C GLU A 499 9.21 16.58 -11.96
N SER A 500 10.24 15.80 -11.59
CA SER A 500 10.08 14.34 -11.45
C SER A 500 11.02 13.70 -10.41
N LEU A 501 10.49 12.71 -9.67
CA LEU A 501 11.15 11.98 -8.59
C LEU A 501 12.48 11.31 -9.00
N ARG A 502 12.64 10.97 -10.29
CA ARG A 502 13.83 10.28 -10.80
C ARG A 502 15.00 11.20 -11.14
N ASN A 503 14.79 12.50 -11.27
CA ASN A 503 15.81 13.39 -11.82
C ASN A 503 16.86 13.88 -10.81
N ASN A 504 16.74 13.55 -9.53
CA ASN A 504 17.64 13.99 -8.46
C ASN A 504 18.26 12.79 -7.71
N THR A 505 18.73 11.81 -8.48
CA THR A 505 19.61 10.73 -8.03
C THR A 505 20.94 10.86 -8.75
N TYR A 506 22.04 10.99 -8.02
CA TYR A 506 23.36 11.17 -8.63
C TYR A 506 24.43 10.34 -7.92
N PRO A 507 25.42 9.81 -8.65
CA PRO A 507 26.62 9.26 -8.03
C PRO A 507 27.30 10.34 -7.17
N LEU A 508 27.59 10.02 -5.91
CA LEU A 508 28.34 10.90 -5.03
C LEU A 508 29.83 10.80 -5.34
N ARG A 509 30.46 11.94 -5.59
CA ARG A 509 31.92 12.05 -5.73
C ARG A 509 32.47 12.92 -4.60
N CYS A 510 33.24 12.31 -3.71
CA CYS A 510 33.90 13.01 -2.60
C CYS A 510 35.31 13.53 -2.94
N GLY A 511 35.75 13.37 -4.19
CA GLY A 511 36.99 13.99 -4.67
C GLY A 511 36.88 15.52 -4.68
N SER A 512 38.03 16.18 -4.53
CA SER A 512 38.22 17.64 -4.55
C SER A 512 37.62 18.28 -5.80
#